data_AF-A0A3T0SKX3-F1
#
_entry.id   AF-A0A3T0SKX3-F1
#
_cell.length_a   1.000
_cell.length_b   1.000
_cell.length_c   1.000
_cell.angle_alpha   90.00
_cell.angle_beta   90.00
_cell.angle_gamma   90.00
#
_symmetry.space_group_name_H-M   'P 1'
#
loop_
_entity.id
_entity.type
_entity.pdbx_description
1 polymer ?
#
loop_
_entity_poly.entity_id
_entity_poly.type
_entity_poly.pdbx_seq_one_letter_code
_entity_poly.pdbx_strand_id
1 'polypeptide(L)'
;MTGRHNPFAYLLICLCCSVPTMAMAETDATCSEPRERISQQIKDARLKGDSSQRALLEAQLQHLTERCSGVVPLQPNHAEIERAMRLATTREAQLREALGTGDPQVIEVSKRRLDQARKELEAAKR
;
A
#
# COMPACT_ATOMS: atom_id res chain seq x y z
N MET A 1 50.45 -46.82 43.21
CA MET A 1 50.33 -46.64 41.75
C MET A 1 49.91 -45.21 41.51
N THR A 2 50.89 -44.34 41.31
CA THR A 2 51.28 -43.78 39.99
C THR A 2 50.35 -42.63 39.62
N GLY A 3 50.87 -41.42 39.76
CA GLY A 3 50.18 -40.17 39.46
C GLY A 3 49.80 -40.02 38.00
N ARG A 4 48.86 -39.11 37.74
CA ARG A 4 48.45 -38.74 36.39
C ARG A 4 47.78 -37.35 36.38
N HIS A 5 48.63 -36.35 36.17
CA HIS A 5 48.42 -35.13 35.38
C HIS A 5 47.44 -34.03 35.83
N ASN A 6 48.06 -32.97 36.34
CA ASN A 6 47.78 -31.53 36.17
C ASN A 6 47.74 -31.14 34.66
N PRO A 7 47.68 -29.85 34.31
CA PRO A 7 46.55 -28.93 34.07
C PRO A 7 46.33 -28.65 32.57
N PHE A 8 45.11 -28.78 32.08
CA PHE A 8 44.67 -28.17 30.82
C PHE A 8 43.23 -27.73 31.09
N ALA A 9 42.94 -26.47 31.42
CA ALA A 9 43.06 -25.29 30.56
C ALA A 9 42.53 -25.58 29.15
N TYR A 10 41.71 -24.65 28.66
CA TYR A 10 41.00 -24.68 27.38
C TYR A 10 39.75 -25.57 27.37
N LEU A 11 38.58 -25.14 26.92
CA LEU A 11 38.14 -23.82 26.48
C LEU A 11 36.60 -23.90 26.52
N LEU A 12 35.96 -23.03 27.30
CA LEU A 12 34.52 -22.77 27.19
C LEU A 12 34.30 -22.08 25.84
N ILE A 13 34.22 -22.86 24.75
CA ILE A 13 33.74 -22.38 23.46
C ILE A 13 32.24 -22.23 23.61
N CYS A 14 31.83 -21.04 24.05
CA CYS A 14 30.55 -20.47 23.72
C CYS A 14 30.46 -20.51 22.18
N LEU A 15 29.76 -21.53 21.66
CA LEU A 15 29.42 -21.61 20.26
C LEU A 15 28.41 -20.47 20.02
N CYS A 16 28.93 -19.26 19.81
CA CYS A 16 28.19 -18.19 19.19
C CYS A 16 27.69 -18.76 17.87
N CYS A 17 26.42 -19.13 17.84
CA CYS A 17 25.65 -19.20 16.63
C CYS A 17 25.70 -17.80 15.99
N SER A 18 26.75 -17.52 15.23
CA SER A 18 26.72 -16.52 14.18
C SER A 18 25.81 -17.09 13.09
N VAL A 19 24.51 -17.04 13.35
CA VAL A 19 23.50 -17.07 12.32
C VAL A 19 23.90 -15.90 11.39
N PRO A 20 24.18 -16.13 10.11
CA PRO A 20 24.30 -15.00 9.20
C PRO A 20 22.95 -14.30 9.24
N THR A 21 22.90 -13.15 9.89
CA THR A 21 21.83 -12.18 9.70
C THR A 21 21.81 -11.89 8.21
N MET A 22 20.85 -12.51 7.52
CA MET A 22 20.46 -12.14 6.18
C MET A 22 19.93 -10.71 6.27
N ALA A 23 20.85 -9.77 6.11
CA ALA A 23 20.53 -8.37 6.01
C ALA A 23 19.90 -8.14 4.63
N MET A 24 18.61 -7.79 4.66
CA MET A 24 17.98 -6.80 3.79
C MET A 24 18.01 -7.10 2.28
N ALA A 25 17.11 -7.97 1.82
CA ALA A 25 16.59 -7.92 0.44
C ALA A 25 15.25 -8.65 0.23
N GLU A 26 14.47 -8.92 1.29
CA GLU A 26 13.26 -9.76 1.18
C GLU A 26 11.93 -8.97 1.19
N THR A 27 11.99 -7.65 1.41
CA THR A 27 10.79 -6.79 1.51
C THR A 27 10.37 -6.17 0.18
N ASP A 28 11.27 -6.00 -0.80
CA ASP A 28 10.91 -5.31 -2.05
C ASP A 28 10.17 -6.21 -3.05
N ALA A 29 10.50 -7.50 -3.13
CA ALA A 29 9.83 -8.44 -4.02
C ALA A 29 8.41 -8.81 -3.51
N THR A 30 8.21 -8.84 -2.19
CA THR A 30 6.92 -9.20 -1.57
C THR A 30 5.86 -8.10 -1.64
N CYS A 31 6.28 -6.86 -1.95
CA CYS A 31 5.42 -5.69 -1.93
C CYS A 31 5.13 -5.12 -3.33
N SER A 32 6.03 -5.30 -4.29
CA SER A 32 5.91 -4.75 -5.65
C SER A 32 4.85 -5.48 -6.49
N GLU A 33 4.91 -6.81 -6.59
CA GLU A 33 3.99 -7.60 -7.42
C GLU A 33 2.52 -7.47 -7.00
N PRO A 34 2.17 -7.58 -5.70
CA PRO A 34 0.76 -7.45 -5.30
C PRO A 34 0.25 -6.01 -5.45
N ARG A 35 1.12 -5.00 -5.28
CA ARG A 35 0.78 -3.58 -5.49
C ARG A 35 0.42 -3.30 -6.95
N GLU A 36 1.20 -3.81 -7.89
CA GLU A 36 0.89 -3.68 -9.32
C GLU A 36 -0.42 -4.40 -9.66
N ARG A 37 -0.61 -5.62 -9.15
CA ARG A 37 -1.83 -6.40 -9.36
C ARG A 37 -3.08 -5.68 -8.87
N ILE A 38 -3.06 -5.18 -7.64
CA ILE A 38 -4.19 -4.41 -7.06
C ILE A 38 -4.41 -3.12 -7.87
N SER A 39 -3.34 -2.45 -8.31
CA SER A 39 -3.45 -1.25 -9.15
C SER A 39 -4.12 -1.52 -10.49
N GLN A 40 -3.85 -2.68 -11.12
CA GLN A 40 -4.54 -3.09 -12.35
C GLN A 40 -6.02 -3.42 -12.07
N GLN A 41 -6.32 -4.13 -10.98
CA GLN A 41 -7.69 -4.43 -10.60
C GLN A 41 -8.51 -3.16 -10.29
N ILE A 42 -7.90 -2.12 -9.72
CA ILE A 42 -8.53 -0.81 -9.53
C ILE A 42 -8.87 -0.18 -10.88
N LYS A 43 -7.98 -0.24 -11.87
CA LYS A 43 -8.24 0.26 -13.23
C LYS A 43 -9.40 -0.50 -13.87
N ASP A 44 -9.43 -1.82 -13.75
CA ASP A 44 -10.52 -2.64 -14.28
C ASP A 44 -11.85 -2.36 -13.58
N ALA A 45 -11.86 -2.27 -12.25
CA ALA A 45 -13.04 -1.89 -11.47
C ALA A 45 -13.54 -0.49 -11.86
N ARG A 46 -12.63 0.43 -12.20
CA ARG A 46 -12.98 1.76 -12.71
C ARG A 46 -13.64 1.70 -14.08
N LEU A 47 -13.11 0.89 -15.01
CA LEU A 47 -13.67 0.71 -16.35
C LEU A 47 -15.04 0.03 -16.32
N LYS A 48 -15.23 -0.92 -15.40
CA LYS A 48 -16.51 -1.60 -15.16
C LYS A 48 -17.51 -0.76 -14.37
N GLY A 49 -17.07 0.37 -13.81
CA GLY A 49 -17.90 1.19 -12.97
C GLY A 49 -18.27 0.51 -11.65
N ASP A 50 -17.43 -0.33 -11.06
CA ASP A 50 -17.67 -0.99 -9.76
C ASP A 50 -16.97 -0.25 -8.61
N SER A 51 -17.70 0.55 -7.81
CA SER A 51 -17.10 1.37 -6.74
C SER A 51 -16.77 0.53 -5.54
N SER A 52 -17.64 -0.42 -5.24
CA SER A 52 -17.55 -1.17 -4.01
C SER A 52 -16.31 -2.03 -4.08
N GLN A 53 -16.08 -2.67 -5.23
CA GLN A 53 -14.84 -3.38 -5.50
C GLN A 53 -13.64 -2.43 -5.56
N ARG A 54 -13.76 -1.26 -6.19
CA ARG A 54 -12.64 -0.32 -6.26
C ARG A 54 -12.21 0.21 -4.89
N ALA A 55 -13.15 0.60 -4.03
CA ALA A 55 -12.87 1.07 -2.68
C ALA A 55 -12.21 -0.02 -1.81
N LEU A 56 -12.65 -1.28 -1.97
CA LEU A 56 -12.02 -2.41 -1.29
C LEU A 56 -10.57 -2.62 -1.75
N LEU A 57 -10.32 -2.52 -3.06
CA LEU A 57 -8.98 -2.66 -3.63
C LEU A 57 -8.08 -1.48 -3.23
N GLU A 58 -8.60 -0.26 -3.18
CA GLU A 58 -7.89 0.92 -2.68
C GLU A 58 -7.49 0.74 -1.20
N ALA A 59 -8.40 0.25 -0.35
CA ALA A 59 -8.10 -0.05 1.04
C ALA A 59 -7.03 -1.15 1.20
N GLN A 60 -7.09 -2.21 0.38
CA GLN A 60 -6.06 -3.25 0.36
C GLN A 60 -4.69 -2.71 -0.08
N LEU A 61 -4.67 -1.83 -1.08
CA LEU A 61 -3.45 -1.18 -1.55
C LEU A 61 -2.82 -0.33 -0.45
N GLN A 62 -3.64 0.41 0.30
CA GLN A 62 -3.19 1.22 1.42
C GLN A 62 -2.61 0.34 2.53
N HIS A 63 -3.31 -0.72 2.92
CA HIS A 63 -2.84 -1.67 3.94
C HIS A 63 -1.51 -2.34 3.56
N LEU A 64 -1.35 -2.66 2.28
CA LEU A 64 -0.12 -3.21 1.75
C LEU A 64 1.00 -2.17 1.77
N THR A 65 0.69 -0.93 1.41
CA THR A 65 1.64 0.19 1.46
C THR A 65 2.13 0.43 2.88
N GLU A 66 1.25 0.46 3.89
CA GLU A 66 1.61 0.63 5.30
C GLU A 66 2.52 -0.50 5.81
N ARG A 67 2.19 -1.75 5.47
CA ARG A 67 2.98 -2.93 5.85
C ARG A 67 4.37 -2.91 5.22
N CYS A 68 4.45 -2.48 3.96
CA CYS A 68 5.68 -2.50 3.17
C CYS A 68 6.58 -1.28 3.40
N SER A 69 6.04 -0.17 3.91
CA SER A 69 6.77 1.11 4.03
C SER A 69 7.34 1.41 5.42
N GLY A 70 7.06 0.62 6.46
CA GLY A 70 7.62 0.86 7.80
C GLY A 70 7.42 2.30 8.25
N VAL A 71 6.17 2.74 8.27
CA VAL A 71 5.63 4.12 8.34
C VAL A 71 6.60 5.21 8.83
N VAL A 72 7.27 5.87 7.89
CA VAL A 72 7.53 7.33 7.90
C VAL A 72 7.04 7.88 6.56
N PRO A 73 6.16 8.89 6.53
CA PRO A 73 5.73 9.49 5.27
C PRO A 73 6.94 10.05 4.52
N LEU A 74 7.32 9.41 3.42
CA LEU A 74 8.47 9.83 2.59
C LEU A 74 8.22 11.17 1.89
N GLN A 75 6.97 11.63 1.79
CA GLN A 75 6.61 12.90 1.15
C GLN A 75 5.81 13.82 2.09
N PRO A 76 6.13 15.14 2.11
CA PRO A 76 5.47 16.11 2.99
C PRO A 76 3.98 16.29 2.68
N ASN A 77 3.55 16.06 1.44
CA ASN A 77 2.18 16.17 0.96
C ASN A 77 1.36 14.88 1.12
N HIS A 78 1.88 13.83 1.78
CA HIS A 78 1.18 12.53 1.87
C HIS A 78 -0.25 12.65 2.42
N ALA A 79 -0.45 13.47 3.45
CA ALA A 79 -1.78 13.71 4.02
C ALA A 79 -2.74 14.47 3.06
N GLU A 80 -2.21 15.28 2.15
CA GLU A 80 -3.00 15.96 1.11
C GLU A 80 -3.37 15.00 -0.01
N ILE A 81 -2.42 14.15 -0.43
CA ILE A 81 -2.65 13.09 -1.42
C ILE A 81 -3.74 12.14 -0.92
N GLU A 82 -3.68 11.69 0.33
CA GLU A 82 -4.69 10.82 0.94
C GLU A 82 -6.07 11.46 0.98
N ARG A 83 -6.14 12.75 1.36
CA ARG A 83 -7.41 13.50 1.36
C ARG A 83 -7.99 13.63 -0.04
N ALA A 84 -7.18 13.99 -1.03
CA ALA A 84 -7.61 14.12 -2.41
C ALA A 84 -8.01 12.78 -3.03
N MET A 85 -7.36 11.69 -2.64
CA MET A 85 -7.71 10.33 -3.06
C MET A 85 -9.09 9.95 -2.52
N ARG A 86 -9.34 10.12 -1.22
CA ARG A 86 -10.67 9.85 -0.62
C ARG A 86 -11.77 10.67 -1.30
N LEU A 87 -11.50 11.94 -1.59
CA LEU A 87 -12.45 12.80 -2.31
C LEU A 87 -12.78 12.26 -3.70
N ALA A 88 -11.77 11.88 -4.48
CA ALA A 88 -11.97 11.28 -5.80
C ALA A 88 -12.83 10.01 -5.70
N THR A 89 -12.52 9.13 -4.75
CA THR A 89 -13.29 7.90 -4.51
C THR A 89 -14.76 8.20 -4.18
N THR A 90 -15.03 9.18 -3.31
CA THR A 90 -16.39 9.62 -3.00
C THR A 90 -17.13 10.16 -4.22
N ARG A 91 -16.48 11.00 -5.06
CA ARG A 91 -17.13 11.54 -6.28
C ARG A 91 -17.41 10.47 -7.32
N GLU A 92 -16.59 9.43 -7.38
CA GLU A 92 -16.85 8.27 -8.24
C GLU A 92 -18.02 7.41 -7.73
N ALA A 93 -18.27 7.36 -6.42
CA ALA A 93 -19.47 6.75 -5.87
C ALA A 93 -20.72 7.54 -6.26
N GLN A 94 -20.69 8.86 -6.08
CA GLN A 94 -21.78 9.78 -6.46
C GLN A 94 -22.11 9.71 -7.95
N LEU A 95 -21.11 9.60 -8.83
CA LEU A 95 -21.37 9.44 -10.26
C LEU A 95 -22.13 8.15 -10.57
N ARG A 96 -21.84 7.05 -9.88
CA ARG A 96 -22.58 5.80 -10.11
C ARG A 96 -24.01 5.85 -9.58
N GLU A 97 -24.21 6.49 -8.43
CA GLU A 97 -25.55 6.78 -7.93
C GLU A 97 -26.32 7.61 -8.96
N ALA A 98 -25.70 8.66 -9.51
CA ALA A 98 -26.28 9.48 -10.58
C ALA A 98 -26.59 8.66 -11.85
N LEU A 99 -25.69 7.77 -12.29
CA LEU A 99 -25.96 6.87 -13.41
C LEU A 99 -27.16 5.96 -13.15
N GLY A 100 -27.35 5.51 -11.91
CA GLY A 100 -28.53 4.74 -11.50
C GLY A 100 -29.85 5.52 -11.57
N THR A 101 -29.80 6.85 -11.44
CA THR A 101 -31.01 7.69 -11.60
C THR A 101 -31.45 7.86 -13.05
N GLY A 102 -30.54 7.70 -14.02
CA GLY A 102 -30.80 7.94 -15.44
C GLY A 102 -31.01 9.41 -15.83
N ASP A 103 -30.93 10.35 -14.88
CA ASP A 103 -31.10 11.78 -15.15
C ASP A 103 -29.83 12.37 -15.80
N PRO A 104 -29.90 12.84 -17.06
CA PRO A 104 -28.73 13.34 -17.78
C PRO A 104 -28.09 14.57 -17.12
N GLN A 105 -28.86 15.43 -16.44
CA GLN A 105 -28.31 16.59 -15.75
C GLN A 105 -27.52 16.17 -14.50
N VAL A 106 -28.08 15.27 -13.70
CA VAL A 106 -27.44 14.79 -12.47
C VAL A 106 -26.16 14.02 -12.79
N ILE A 107 -26.18 13.21 -13.85
CA ILE A 107 -25.01 12.48 -14.37
C ILE A 107 -23.93 13.46 -14.79
N GLU A 108 -24.27 14.48 -15.57
CA GLU A 108 -23.30 15.45 -16.09
C GLU A 108 -22.66 16.29 -14.98
N VAL A 109 -23.44 16.75 -14.01
CA VAL A 109 -22.92 17.47 -12.83
C VAL A 109 -21.97 16.56 -12.04
N SER A 110 -22.33 15.29 -11.85
CA SER A 110 -21.50 14.33 -11.11
C SER A 110 -20.19 14.01 -11.84
N LYS A 111 -20.20 13.94 -13.18
CA LYS A 111 -18.98 13.78 -14.01
C LYS A 111 -18.03 14.96 -13.82
N ARG A 112 -18.52 16.20 -13.91
CA ARG A 112 -17.67 17.39 -13.72
C ARG A 112 -17.06 17.45 -12.33
N ARG A 113 -17.85 17.11 -11.30
CA ARG A 113 -17.38 17.03 -9.91
C ARG A 113 -16.29 16.00 -9.71
N LEU A 114 -16.40 14.86 -10.40
CA LEU A 114 -15.38 13.83 -10.40
C LEU A 114 -14.10 14.29 -11.10
N ASP A 115 -14.22 14.90 -12.28
CA ASP A 115 -13.06 15.39 -13.01
C ASP A 115 -12.30 16.47 -12.21
N GLN A 116 -13.03 17.33 -11.48
CA GLN A 116 -12.41 18.29 -10.58
C GLN A 116 -11.64 17.62 -9.43
N ALA A 117 -12.24 16.64 -8.75
CA ALA A 117 -11.56 15.90 -7.69
C ALA A 117 -10.31 15.15 -8.19
N ARG A 118 -10.35 14.63 -9.42
CA ARG A 118 -9.18 14.00 -10.06
C ARG A 118 -8.07 15.02 -10.35
N LYS A 119 -8.41 16.23 -10.79
CA LYS A 119 -7.42 17.30 -10.98
C LYS A 119 -6.77 17.71 -9.66
N GLU A 120 -7.54 17.78 -8.59
CA GLU A 120 -7.02 18.07 -7.24
C GLU A 120 -6.08 16.96 -6.74
N LEU A 121 -6.41 15.69 -7.00
CA LEU A 121 -5.51 14.57 -6.71
C LEU A 121 -4.20 14.65 -7.50
N GLU A 122 -4.26 14.95 -8.79
CA GLU A 122 -3.06 15.13 -9.62
C GLU A 122 -2.28 16.42 -9.28
N ALA A 123 -2.91 17.42 -8.68
CA ALA A 123 -2.22 18.58 -8.13
C ALA A 123 -1.53 18.23 -6.80
N ALA A 124 -2.20 17.47 -5.92
CA ALA A 124 -1.65 17.07 -4.63
C ALA A 124 -0.44 16.12 -4.76
N LYS A 125 -0.37 15.35 -5.85
CA LYS A 125 0.77 14.45 -6.16
C LYS A 125 2.00 15.16 -6.73
N ARG A 126 1.86 16.41 -7.16
CA ARG A 126 2.94 17.19 -7.78
C ARG A 126 3.85 17.87 -6.76
#